data_AF-A0AAV4LTU7-F1
#
_entry.id   AF-A0AAV4LTU7-F1
#
_cell.length_a   1.000
_cell.length_b   1.000
_cell.length_c   1.000
_cell.angle_alpha   90.00
_cell.angle_beta   90.00
_cell.angle_gamma   90.00
#
_symmetry.space_group_name_H-M   'P 1'
#
loop_
_entity.id
_entity.type
_entity.pdbx_description
1 polymer ?
#
loop_
_entity_poly.entity_id
_entity_poly.type
_entity_poly.pdbx_seq_one_letter_code
_entity_poly.pdbx_strand_id
1 'polypeptide(L)'
;MVAIAIFVPPHCCKAETESLGPTTLTPEAIELHFSPEIGYSFRTVVGGQELSLKVMSNLEGIVLFQTGSSACPSVPSAARCYDPRSSSTAVWCNNNEVCVPGKTDFHCVEVDSPEKIPTSTTTEFRSDGIGHAMESIEGYESIEIRNTALAAPVKFDRVPVKLASKVAKGGTAPWTLNVDGFFGLAGSTISCRRSSNWSEILSKYDGYYVIDLHGTTSAFDMKFAGEHSIG
;
A
#
# COMPACT_ATOMS: atom_id res chain seq x y z
N MET A 1 -17.29 -3.24 -8.29
CA MET A 1 -16.91 -4.46 -7.55
C MET A 1 -16.06 -3.99 -6.38
N VAL A 2 -16.35 -4.43 -5.18
CA VAL A 2 -15.58 -4.04 -4.00
C VAL A 2 -14.74 -5.25 -3.63
N ALA A 3 -13.44 -5.06 -3.47
CA ALA A 3 -12.62 -6.07 -2.81
C ALA A 3 -12.36 -5.65 -1.38
N ILE A 4 -12.22 -6.61 -0.48
CA ILE A 4 -11.99 -6.32 0.94
C ILE A 4 -10.75 -7.09 1.36
N ALA A 5 -9.76 -6.37 1.90
CA ALA A 5 -8.71 -7.00 2.69
C ALA A 5 -9.26 -7.17 4.11
N ILE A 6 -9.68 -8.39 4.44
CA ILE A 6 -10.29 -8.75 5.71
C ILE A 6 -9.20 -9.21 6.67
N PHE A 7 -9.24 -8.66 7.88
CA PHE A 7 -8.42 -9.09 9.00
C PHE A 7 -9.26 -9.91 9.95
N VAL A 8 -8.87 -11.18 10.15
CA VAL A 8 -9.59 -12.11 11.02
C VAL A 8 -8.82 -12.27 12.32
N PRO A 9 -9.37 -11.85 13.48
CA PRO A 9 -8.72 -12.12 14.75
C PRO A 9 -8.65 -13.64 15.03
N PRO A 10 -7.60 -14.11 15.70
CA PRO A 10 -7.26 -15.54 15.85
C PRO A 10 -8.30 -16.35 16.64
N HIS A 11 -9.20 -15.70 17.37
CA HIS A 11 -10.23 -16.37 18.15
C HIS A 11 -11.32 -17.05 17.31
N CYS A 12 -11.41 -16.76 16.00
CA CYS A 12 -12.43 -17.37 15.15
C CYS A 12 -12.16 -18.86 14.82
N CYS A 13 -10.92 -19.33 15.03
CA CYS A 13 -10.50 -20.69 14.65
C CYS A 13 -10.11 -21.58 15.83
N LYS A 14 -10.11 -21.07 17.06
CA LYS A 14 -10.01 -21.90 18.25
C LYS A 14 -11.40 -22.39 18.62
N ALA A 15 -11.64 -23.69 18.52
CA ALA A 15 -12.77 -24.34 19.14
C ALA A 15 -12.59 -24.31 20.67
N GLU A 16 -12.73 -23.14 21.29
CA GLU A 16 -12.72 -23.00 22.74
C GLU A 16 -14.12 -23.29 23.28
N THR A 17 -14.19 -24.40 24.01
CA THR A 17 -15.37 -24.93 24.69
C THR A 17 -15.63 -24.16 25.98
N GLU A 18 -15.70 -22.83 25.92
CA GLU A 18 -16.06 -22.01 27.09
C GLU A 18 -17.14 -20.99 26.73
N SER A 19 -18.24 -21.10 27.48
CA SER A 19 -19.43 -20.26 27.42
C SER A 19 -19.11 -18.81 27.85
N LEU A 20 -18.59 -18.03 26.93
CA LEU A 20 -18.67 -16.57 26.95
C LEU A 20 -19.75 -16.14 25.96
N GLY A 21 -20.63 -15.22 26.38
CA GLY A 21 -21.77 -14.76 25.57
C GLY A 21 -21.36 -14.25 24.18
N PRO A 22 -22.31 -14.07 23.25
CA PRO A 22 -22.03 -13.76 21.85
C PRO A 22 -21.34 -12.40 21.75
N THR A 23 -20.02 -12.42 21.75
CA THR A 23 -19.21 -11.25 21.42
C THR A 23 -19.04 -11.32 19.91
N THR A 24 -19.93 -10.64 19.19
CA THR A 24 -19.84 -10.48 17.74
C THR A 24 -18.61 -9.65 17.43
N LEU A 25 -17.46 -10.30 17.27
CA LEU A 25 -16.27 -9.69 16.69
C LEU A 25 -16.64 -9.29 15.26
N THR A 26 -16.75 -7.99 15.03
CA THR A 26 -16.94 -7.47 13.67
C THR A 26 -15.57 -7.50 13.00
N PRO A 27 -15.40 -8.22 11.87
CA PRO A 27 -14.12 -8.27 11.19
C PRO A 27 -13.71 -6.86 10.73
N GLU A 28 -12.44 -6.53 10.93
CA GLU A 28 -11.87 -5.28 10.44
C GLU A 28 -11.42 -5.45 8.99
N ALA A 29 -11.57 -4.40 8.19
CA ALA A 29 -11.33 -4.51 6.76
C ALA A 29 -10.84 -3.20 6.12
N ILE A 30 -9.97 -3.33 5.10
CA ILE A 30 -9.69 -2.25 4.17
C ILE A 30 -10.51 -2.52 2.91
N GLU A 31 -11.55 -1.70 2.71
CA GLU A 31 -12.34 -1.65 1.49
C GLU A 31 -11.50 -1.12 0.32
N LEU A 32 -11.50 -1.88 -0.77
CA LEU A 32 -10.81 -1.58 -2.02
C LEU A 32 -11.84 -1.27 -3.12
N HIS A 33 -11.62 -0.15 -3.80
CA HIS A 33 -12.35 0.25 -4.98
C HIS A 33 -11.74 -0.38 -6.24
N PHE A 34 -12.52 -1.20 -6.95
CA PHE A 34 -12.14 -1.71 -8.27
C PHE A 34 -12.54 -0.76 -9.39
N SER A 35 -11.59 -0.44 -10.25
CA SER A 35 -11.84 0.14 -11.57
C SER A 35 -11.28 -0.79 -12.66
N PRO A 36 -12.02 -1.07 -13.75
CA PRO A 36 -11.54 -1.94 -14.84
C PRO A 36 -10.18 -1.52 -15.44
N GLU A 37 -9.88 -0.22 -15.46
CA GLU A 37 -8.67 0.33 -16.08
C GLU A 37 -7.45 0.32 -15.16
N ILE A 38 -7.69 0.32 -13.84
CA ILE A 38 -6.68 0.56 -12.81
C ILE A 38 -6.43 -0.69 -11.99
N GLY A 39 -7.47 -1.49 -11.73
CA GLY A 39 -7.48 -2.55 -10.72
C GLY A 39 -8.01 -2.04 -9.38
N TYR A 40 -7.45 -2.56 -8.28
CA TYR A 40 -7.87 -2.24 -6.92
C TYR A 40 -7.10 -1.06 -6.34
N SER A 41 -7.81 -0.17 -5.66
CA SER A 41 -7.25 1.02 -5.02
C SER A 41 -7.99 1.34 -3.72
N PHE A 42 -7.38 2.11 -2.83
CA PHE A 42 -8.06 2.63 -1.65
C PHE A 42 -7.56 4.02 -1.30
N ARG A 43 -8.36 4.76 -0.53
CA ARG A 43 -7.97 6.08 -0.04
C ARG A 43 -7.18 5.98 1.25
N THR A 44 -6.13 6.77 1.34
CA THR A 44 -5.27 6.89 2.52
C THR A 44 -4.83 8.33 2.69
N VAL A 45 -4.38 8.69 3.89
CA VAL A 45 -3.77 9.98 4.16
C VAL A 45 -2.26 9.79 4.26
N VAL A 46 -1.49 10.53 3.46
CA VAL A 46 -0.02 10.46 3.43
C VAL A 46 0.53 11.84 3.71
N GLY A 47 1.27 12.03 4.80
CA GLY A 47 1.79 13.35 5.19
C GLY A 47 0.71 14.42 5.30
N GLY A 48 -0.51 14.04 5.69
CA GLY A 48 -1.69 14.94 5.77
C GLY A 48 -2.48 15.12 4.46
N GLN A 49 -2.07 14.49 3.36
CA GLN A 49 -2.73 14.60 2.06
C GLN A 49 -3.59 13.36 1.77
N GLU A 50 -4.85 13.53 1.37
CA GLU A 50 -5.73 12.43 0.96
C GLU A 50 -5.38 11.98 -0.47
N LEU A 51 -4.94 10.72 -0.60
CA LEU A 51 -4.46 10.10 -1.84
C LEU A 51 -5.20 8.79 -2.12
N SER A 52 -5.40 8.46 -3.40
CA SER A 52 -5.87 7.16 -3.88
C SER A 52 -4.69 6.32 -4.35
N LEU A 53 -4.37 5.25 -3.61
CA LEU A 53 -3.25 4.36 -3.95
C LEU A 53 -3.76 3.06 -4.55
N LYS A 54 -3.20 2.68 -5.71
CA LYS A 54 -3.43 1.36 -6.31
C LYS A 54 -2.65 0.28 -5.55
N VAL A 55 -3.31 -0.85 -5.29
CA VAL A 55 -2.71 -2.00 -4.63
C VAL A 55 -1.86 -2.80 -5.61
N MET A 56 -0.60 -3.05 -5.24
CA MET A 56 0.39 -3.78 -6.05
C MET A 56 0.97 -4.93 -5.24
N SER A 57 0.80 -6.17 -5.71
CA SER A 57 1.23 -7.36 -4.95
C SER A 57 2.75 -7.57 -4.92
N ASN A 58 3.47 -6.99 -5.87
CA ASN A 58 4.90 -7.21 -6.08
C ASN A 58 5.75 -5.96 -5.84
N LEU A 59 5.17 -4.93 -5.26
CA LEU A 59 5.87 -3.71 -4.89
C LEU A 59 6.10 -3.69 -3.37
N GLU A 60 7.26 -3.21 -2.95
CA GLU A 60 7.60 -2.94 -1.56
C GLU A 60 7.27 -1.49 -1.21
N GLY A 61 6.65 -1.29 -0.04
CA GLY A 61 6.41 0.04 0.51
C GLY A 61 5.37 0.81 -0.29
N ILE A 62 5.54 2.12 -0.39
CA ILE A 62 4.61 3.02 -1.08
C ILE A 62 5.36 3.80 -2.14
N VAL A 63 4.75 3.94 -3.32
CA VAL A 63 5.20 4.89 -4.34
C VAL A 63 4.21 6.04 -4.39
N LEU A 64 4.70 7.27 -4.32
CA LEU A 64 3.93 8.49 -4.40
C LEU A 64 4.25 9.19 -5.72
N PHE A 65 3.22 9.56 -6.48
CA PHE A 65 3.41 10.34 -7.69
C PHE A 65 3.55 11.81 -7.33
N GLN A 66 4.62 12.44 -7.79
CA GLN A 66 4.92 13.83 -7.45
C GLN A 66 4.07 14.80 -8.26
N THR A 67 3.42 15.75 -7.58
CA THR A 67 2.70 16.86 -8.22
C THR A 67 3.61 17.68 -9.14
N GLY A 68 3.10 18.03 -10.31
CA GLY A 68 3.83 18.82 -11.32
C GLY A 68 4.90 18.02 -12.07
N SER A 69 4.97 16.71 -11.86
CA SER A 69 5.92 15.82 -12.52
C SER A 69 5.28 14.98 -13.60
N SER A 70 6.08 14.38 -14.47
CA SER A 70 5.58 13.48 -15.53
C SER A 70 5.03 12.16 -14.99
N ALA A 71 5.34 11.78 -13.74
CA ALA A 71 4.71 10.64 -13.06
C ALA A 71 3.26 10.93 -12.66
N CYS A 72 2.87 12.20 -12.61
CA CYS A 72 1.52 12.65 -12.32
C CYS A 72 0.90 13.33 -13.54
N PRO A 73 0.44 12.58 -14.56
CA PRO A 73 -0.22 13.19 -15.71
C PRO A 73 -1.53 13.86 -15.25
N SER A 74 -1.66 15.16 -15.54
CA SER A 74 -2.82 15.97 -15.17
C SER A 74 -4.11 15.41 -15.77
N VAL A 75 -4.88 14.67 -14.98
CA VAL A 75 -6.24 14.28 -15.38
C VAL A 75 -7.21 15.39 -14.95
N PRO A 76 -8.18 15.81 -15.80
CA PRO A 76 -9.05 16.96 -15.51
C PRO A 76 -9.94 16.84 -14.27
N SER A 77 -10.08 15.65 -13.69
CA SER A 77 -10.99 15.40 -12.57
C SER A 77 -10.29 14.63 -11.45
N ALA A 78 -10.02 15.37 -10.37
CA ALA A 78 -9.85 14.88 -9.00
C ALA A 78 -8.55 14.15 -8.57
N ALA A 79 -7.63 13.74 -9.46
CA ALA A 79 -6.34 13.19 -9.02
C ALA A 79 -5.47 14.30 -8.38
N ARG A 80 -5.19 14.16 -7.08
CA ARG A 80 -4.31 15.04 -6.32
C ARG A 80 -3.06 14.24 -6.00
N CYS A 81 -2.08 14.34 -6.87
CA CYS A 81 -0.78 13.76 -6.60
C CYS A 81 -0.15 14.36 -5.35
N TYR A 82 0.85 13.67 -4.83
CA TYR A 82 1.51 14.05 -3.60
C TYR A 82 2.41 15.27 -3.82
N ASP A 83 2.21 16.33 -3.03
CA ASP A 83 3.11 17.48 -2.94
C ASP A 83 4.01 17.32 -1.70
N PRO A 84 5.31 16.99 -1.87
CA PRO A 84 6.23 16.81 -0.75
C PRO A 84 6.38 18.07 0.12
N ARG A 85 6.15 19.26 -0.44
CA ARG A 85 6.30 20.55 0.27
C ARG A 85 5.16 20.83 1.23
N SER A 86 4.05 20.13 1.07
CA SER A 86 2.88 20.26 1.95
C SER A 86 2.91 19.28 3.12
N SER A 87 3.82 18.30 3.10
CA SER A 87 4.02 17.38 4.21
C SER A 87 4.94 17.98 5.28
N SER A 88 4.58 17.77 6.55
CA SER A 88 5.42 18.12 7.71
C SER A 88 6.16 16.92 8.28
N THR A 89 5.90 15.71 7.77
CA THR A 89 6.45 14.43 8.26
C THR A 89 7.37 13.76 7.26
N ALA A 90 7.47 14.30 6.04
CA ALA A 90 8.34 13.78 4.99
C ALA A 90 9.81 13.88 5.37
N VAL A 91 10.54 12.80 5.14
CA VAL A 91 12.01 12.76 5.17
C VAL A 91 12.49 12.07 3.91
N TRP A 92 13.56 12.56 3.30
CA TRP A 92 14.07 12.05 2.02
C TRP A 92 15.50 11.57 2.15
N CYS A 93 15.91 10.65 1.29
CA CYS A 93 17.25 10.07 1.30
C CYS A 93 18.13 10.75 0.25
N ASN A 94 19.11 11.53 0.71
CA ASN A 94 20.15 12.11 -0.12
C ASN A 94 21.32 11.14 -0.31
N ASN A 95 21.07 10.09 -1.08
CA ASN A 95 22.11 9.19 -1.56
C ASN A 95 21.72 8.61 -2.93
N ASN A 96 22.68 7.90 -3.53
CA ASN A 96 22.50 7.27 -4.85
C ASN A 96 22.11 5.79 -4.72
N GLU A 97 21.67 5.36 -3.53
CA GLU A 97 21.27 3.98 -3.30
C GLU A 97 19.83 3.77 -3.77
N VAL A 98 19.57 2.60 -4.36
CA VAL A 98 18.22 2.20 -4.75
C VAL A 98 17.79 1.10 -3.83
N CYS A 99 16.58 1.22 -3.29
CA CYS A 99 15.95 0.10 -2.60
C CYS A 99 15.59 -0.98 -3.63
N VAL A 100 16.41 -2.03 -3.68
CA VAL A 100 16.22 -3.20 -4.56
C VAL A 100 15.73 -4.38 -3.71
N PRO A 101 14.57 -4.98 -4.04
CA PRO A 101 14.07 -6.14 -3.31
C PRO A 101 15.11 -7.25 -3.20
N GLY A 102 15.26 -7.80 -1.99
CA GLY A 102 16.24 -8.84 -1.66
C GLY A 102 17.65 -8.34 -1.29
N LYS A 103 17.94 -7.04 -1.36
CA LYS A 103 19.19 -6.43 -0.82
C LYS A 103 18.91 -5.68 0.47
N THR A 104 19.55 -6.03 1.59
CA THR A 104 19.17 -5.49 2.92
C THR A 104 20.10 -4.42 3.48
N ASP A 105 20.91 -3.81 2.62
CA ASP A 105 21.97 -2.86 2.95
C ASP A 105 21.60 -1.40 2.65
N PHE A 106 20.35 -1.12 2.29
CA PHE A 106 19.89 0.24 2.02
C PHE A 106 20.05 1.12 3.26
N HIS A 107 20.83 2.19 3.11
CA HIS A 107 20.98 3.24 4.10
C HIS A 107 20.29 4.52 3.61
N CYS A 108 19.85 5.40 4.50
CA CYS A 108 19.25 6.68 4.14
C CYS A 108 20.04 7.81 4.80
N VAL A 109 20.62 8.70 3.98
CA VAL A 109 21.19 9.95 4.47
C VAL A 109 20.09 11.00 4.45
N GLU A 110 19.47 11.23 5.61
CA GLU A 110 18.22 11.97 5.72
C GLU A 110 18.35 13.46 5.43
N VAL A 111 17.42 13.98 4.63
CA VAL A 111 17.19 15.42 4.40
C VAL A 111 15.70 15.73 4.51
N ASP A 112 15.38 16.96 4.89
CA ASP A 112 14.03 17.48 5.12
C ASP A 112 13.28 17.88 3.83
N SER A 113 13.97 17.94 2.68
CA SER A 113 13.40 18.43 1.43
C SER A 113 13.95 17.66 0.23
N PRO A 114 13.08 17.27 -0.72
CA PRO A 114 13.50 16.54 -1.91
C PRO A 114 14.31 17.41 -2.87
N GLU A 115 14.15 18.74 -2.82
CA GLU A 115 14.93 19.69 -3.63
C GLU A 115 16.43 19.71 -3.28
N LYS A 116 16.80 19.16 -2.11
CA LYS A 116 18.21 19.01 -1.68
C LYS A 116 18.89 17.79 -2.30
N ILE A 117 18.15 16.96 -3.04
CA ILE A 117 18.64 15.71 -3.62
C ILE A 117 19.02 15.95 -5.09
N PRO A 118 20.30 15.81 -5.47
CA PRO A 118 20.76 16.15 -6.80
C PRO A 118 20.40 15.11 -7.87
N THR A 119 20.08 13.88 -7.45
CA THR A 119 19.94 12.72 -8.32
C THR A 119 18.76 11.86 -7.92
N SER A 120 17.89 11.56 -8.90
CA SER A 120 16.89 10.50 -8.79
C SER A 120 17.50 9.16 -9.19
N THR A 121 16.94 8.09 -8.65
CA THR A 121 17.29 6.72 -9.00
C THR A 121 16.20 6.08 -9.85
N THR A 122 16.55 5.09 -10.65
CA THR A 122 15.57 4.34 -11.45
C THR A 122 15.20 3.05 -10.72
N THR A 123 13.92 2.93 -10.36
CA THR A 123 13.34 1.66 -9.89
C THR A 123 12.66 0.96 -11.07
N GLU A 124 13.10 -0.27 -11.35
CA GLU A 124 12.45 -1.15 -12.32
C GLU A 124 11.52 -2.14 -11.62
N PHE A 125 10.38 -2.42 -12.23
CA PHE A 125 9.44 -3.44 -11.76
C PHE A 125 8.64 -4.00 -12.93
N ARG A 126 7.83 -5.03 -12.70
CA ARG A 126 6.94 -5.62 -13.72
C ARG A 126 5.49 -5.53 -13.27
N SER A 127 4.56 -5.26 -14.17
CA SER A 127 3.13 -5.44 -13.95
C SER A 127 2.54 -6.04 -15.20
N ASP A 128 1.69 -7.06 -15.05
CA ASP A 128 1.01 -7.72 -16.18
C ASP A 128 1.99 -8.26 -17.24
N GLY A 129 3.16 -8.74 -16.78
CA GLY A 129 4.25 -9.21 -17.66
C GLY A 129 5.03 -8.11 -18.37
N ILE A 130 4.64 -6.84 -18.23
CA ILE A 130 5.30 -5.68 -18.83
C ILE A 130 6.30 -5.08 -17.84
N GLY A 131 7.53 -4.84 -18.28
CA GLY A 131 8.52 -4.12 -17.48
C GLY A 131 8.31 -2.61 -17.51
N HIS A 132 8.35 -1.99 -16.35
CA HIS A 132 8.18 -0.57 -16.10
C HIS A 132 9.42 0.00 -15.41
N ALA A 133 9.61 1.30 -15.54
CA ALA A 133 10.72 2.01 -14.91
C ALA A 133 10.23 3.37 -14.41
N MET A 134 10.58 3.72 -13.17
CA MET A 134 10.25 4.99 -12.54
C MET A 134 11.52 5.65 -12.04
N GLU A 135 11.69 6.94 -12.36
CA GLU A 135 12.68 7.80 -11.72
C GLU A 135 12.06 8.30 -10.41
N SER A 136 12.74 8.02 -9.31
CA SER A 136 12.25 8.30 -7.96
C SER A 136 13.38 8.63 -7.00
N ILE A 137 13.03 9.27 -5.89
CA ILE A 137 13.88 9.35 -4.70
C ILE A 137 13.26 8.52 -3.58
N GLU A 138 14.12 7.98 -2.73
CA GLU A 138 13.74 7.19 -1.57
C GLU A 138 13.44 8.15 -0.39
N GLY A 139 12.51 7.78 0.48
CA GLY A 139 12.20 8.57 1.67
C GLY A 139 11.39 7.81 2.72
N TYR A 140 10.89 8.56 3.69
CA TYR A 140 9.97 8.12 4.73
C TYR A 140 8.84 9.13 4.87
N GLU A 141 7.67 8.63 5.26
CA GLU A 141 6.49 9.47 5.45
C GLU A 141 5.57 8.86 6.51
N SER A 142 4.64 9.68 7.03
CA SER A 142 3.52 9.21 7.85
C SER A 142 2.34 8.80 6.98
N ILE A 143 1.66 7.71 7.35
CA ILE A 143 0.45 7.25 6.68
C ILE A 143 -0.67 6.97 7.67
N GLU A 144 -1.89 7.22 7.24
CA GLU A 144 -3.12 6.91 7.97
C GLU A 144 -4.15 6.31 7.01
N ILE A 145 -4.49 5.05 7.24
CA ILE A 145 -5.54 4.35 6.50
C ILE A 145 -6.86 4.57 7.24
N ARG A 146 -7.76 5.32 6.60
CA ARG A 146 -9.12 5.57 7.08
C ARG A 146 -10.09 4.71 6.28
N ASN A 147 -10.72 3.75 6.93
CA ASN A 147 -11.75 2.93 6.31
C ASN A 147 -12.92 2.75 7.28
N THR A 148 -14.15 2.78 6.77
CA THR A 148 -15.36 2.62 7.58
C THR A 148 -15.48 1.22 8.18
N ALA A 149 -14.80 0.23 7.62
CA ALA A 149 -14.73 -1.12 8.15
C ALA A 149 -13.56 -1.34 9.12
N LEU A 150 -12.83 -0.27 9.51
CA LEU A 150 -11.86 -0.31 10.60
C LEU A 150 -12.47 0.30 11.88
N ALA A 151 -12.22 -0.32 13.02
CA ALA A 151 -12.63 0.18 14.33
C ALA A 151 -11.91 1.49 14.69
N ALA A 152 -10.67 1.65 14.23
CA ALA A 152 -9.91 2.89 14.33
C ALA A 152 -8.96 3.03 13.12
N PRO A 153 -8.57 4.26 12.74
CA PRO A 153 -7.59 4.48 11.69
C PRO A 153 -6.27 3.74 11.98
N VAL A 154 -5.72 3.06 10.98
CA VAL A 154 -4.39 2.44 11.08
C VAL A 154 -3.36 3.52 10.74
N LYS A 155 -2.50 3.86 11.71
CA LYS A 155 -1.50 4.92 11.58
C LYS A 155 -0.10 4.34 11.66
N PHE A 156 0.77 4.84 10.81
CA PHE A 156 2.19 4.58 10.85
C PHE A 156 2.92 5.91 10.73
N ASP A 157 3.74 6.25 11.73
CA ASP A 157 4.41 7.56 11.77
C ASP A 157 5.58 7.64 10.79
N ARG A 158 6.14 6.49 10.41
CA ARG A 158 7.33 6.40 9.57
C ARG A 158 7.34 5.13 8.74
N VAL A 159 6.94 5.26 7.47
CA VAL A 159 6.96 4.17 6.50
C VAL A 159 7.89 4.48 5.33
N PRO A 160 8.58 3.47 4.76
CA PRO A 160 9.30 3.64 3.50
C PRO A 160 8.38 4.11 2.37
N VAL A 161 8.79 5.19 1.72
CA VAL A 161 8.15 5.69 0.50
C VAL A 161 9.19 5.93 -0.61
N LYS A 162 8.71 5.92 -1.84
CA LYS A 162 9.42 6.42 -3.03
C LYS A 162 8.62 7.58 -3.61
N LEU A 163 9.25 8.72 -3.85
CA LEU A 163 8.63 9.84 -4.58
C LEU A 163 9.02 9.73 -6.05
N ALA A 164 8.08 9.36 -6.91
CA ALA A 164 8.30 9.23 -8.35
C ALA A 164 8.05 10.56 -9.06
N SER A 165 9.04 11.01 -9.84
CA SER A 165 8.98 12.23 -10.65
C SER A 165 8.75 11.93 -12.14
N LYS A 166 9.04 10.70 -12.57
CA LYS A 166 8.84 10.26 -13.96
C LYS A 166 8.62 8.77 -14.09
N VAL A 167 7.69 8.37 -14.95
CA VAL A 167 7.52 6.99 -15.40
C VAL A 167 8.27 6.84 -16.73
N ALA A 168 9.56 6.49 -16.65
CA ALA A 168 10.46 6.38 -17.81
C ALA A 168 10.04 5.29 -18.80
N LYS A 169 9.38 4.23 -18.33
CA LYS A 169 8.82 3.17 -19.18
C LYS A 169 7.44 2.78 -18.67
N GLY A 170 6.44 2.84 -19.56
CA GLY A 170 5.05 2.53 -19.24
C GLY A 170 4.19 3.75 -18.83
N GLY A 171 4.66 4.99 -19.02
CA GLY A 171 3.97 6.20 -18.54
C GLY A 171 2.63 6.53 -19.20
N THR A 172 2.27 5.90 -20.33
CA THR A 172 0.94 6.04 -20.95
C THR A 172 0.01 4.87 -20.62
N ALA A 173 0.45 3.97 -19.75
CA ALA A 173 -0.30 2.76 -19.47
C ALA A 173 -1.45 3.04 -18.48
N PRO A 174 -2.62 2.42 -18.67
CA PRO A 174 -3.81 2.65 -17.85
C PRO A 174 -3.58 2.50 -16.33
N TRP A 175 -2.63 1.65 -15.92
CA TRP A 175 -2.33 1.40 -14.51
C TRP A 175 -1.72 2.60 -13.75
N THR A 176 -1.28 3.63 -14.47
CA THR A 176 -0.79 4.90 -13.89
C THR A 176 -1.86 5.99 -13.89
N LEU A 177 -3.00 5.77 -14.54
CA LEU A 177 -4.05 6.78 -14.67
C LEU A 177 -4.98 6.75 -13.45
N ASN A 178 -5.48 7.93 -13.06
CA ASN A 178 -6.49 8.11 -12.01
C ASN A 178 -6.11 7.54 -10.63
N VAL A 179 -4.80 7.46 -10.34
CA VAL A 179 -4.25 7.11 -9.04
C VAL A 179 -3.11 8.06 -8.68
N ASP A 180 -2.91 8.27 -7.39
CA ASP A 180 -1.91 9.19 -6.86
C ASP A 180 -0.62 8.46 -6.46
N GLY A 181 -0.60 7.13 -6.62
CA GLY A 181 0.55 6.29 -6.32
C GLY A 181 0.19 4.80 -6.17
N PHE A 182 1.12 4.05 -5.57
CA PHE A 182 1.01 2.61 -5.33
C PHE A 182 1.21 2.26 -3.86
N PHE A 183 0.45 1.28 -3.41
CA PHE A 183 0.62 0.61 -2.12
C PHE A 183 1.03 -0.84 -2.35
N GLY A 184 2.23 -1.18 -1.88
CA GLY A 184 2.84 -2.49 -2.03
C GLY A 184 2.41 -3.50 -0.97
N LEU A 185 2.09 -4.73 -1.38
CA LEU A 185 1.82 -5.86 -0.47
C LEU A 185 3.03 -6.80 -0.27
N ALA A 186 4.20 -6.43 -0.78
CA ALA A 186 5.40 -7.22 -0.55
C ALA A 186 5.74 -7.25 0.95
N GLY A 187 5.91 -8.44 1.51
CA GLY A 187 6.33 -8.63 2.90
C GLY A 187 7.80 -8.28 3.15
N SER A 188 8.19 -8.22 4.42
CA SER A 188 9.54 -7.86 4.86
C SER A 188 10.65 -8.81 4.37
N THR A 189 10.32 -10.04 3.97
CA THR A 189 11.29 -11.03 3.48
C THR A 189 11.98 -10.63 2.17
N ILE A 190 11.33 -9.79 1.37
CA ILE A 190 11.91 -9.22 0.15
C ILE A 190 12.18 -7.72 0.30
N SER A 191 11.99 -7.17 1.50
CA SER A 191 12.19 -5.75 1.77
C SER A 191 13.67 -5.38 1.78
N CYS A 192 14.02 -4.31 1.08
CA CYS A 192 15.39 -3.83 1.10
C CYS A 192 15.73 -3.09 2.41
N ARG A 193 14.71 -2.56 3.09
CA ARG A 193 14.84 -1.77 4.33
C ARG A 193 14.55 -2.59 5.59
N ARG A 194 14.39 -3.91 5.45
CA ARG A 194 13.97 -4.84 6.51
C ARG A 194 12.64 -4.47 7.17
N SER A 195 11.83 -3.66 6.50
CA SER A 195 10.55 -3.12 6.99
C SER A 195 9.53 -3.14 5.86
N SER A 196 8.33 -3.63 6.12
CA SER A 196 7.23 -3.58 5.16
C SER A 196 5.97 -3.11 5.85
N ASN A 197 5.36 -2.06 5.30
CA ASN A 197 4.07 -1.53 5.76
C ASN A 197 3.02 -2.63 5.79
N TRP A 198 3.05 -3.53 4.80
CA TRP A 198 2.15 -4.67 4.74
C TRP A 198 2.44 -5.67 5.86
N SER A 199 3.70 -5.99 6.13
CA SER A 199 4.05 -6.85 7.26
C SER A 199 3.64 -6.24 8.61
N GLU A 200 3.76 -4.93 8.79
CA GLU A 200 3.32 -4.26 10.01
C GLU A 200 1.80 -4.27 10.18
N ILE A 201 1.05 -4.04 9.09
CA ILE A 201 -0.40 -4.25 9.05
C ILE A 201 -0.72 -5.69 9.47
N LEU A 202 -0.10 -6.69 8.83
CA LEU A 202 -0.33 -8.09 9.15
C LEU A 202 0.00 -8.41 10.62
N SER A 203 1.08 -7.87 11.17
CA SER A 203 1.44 -8.06 12.58
C SER A 203 0.39 -7.48 13.54
N LYS A 204 -0.29 -6.38 13.18
CA LYS A 204 -1.42 -5.84 13.97
C LYS A 204 -2.61 -6.80 14.00
N TYR A 205 -2.74 -7.66 12.99
CA TYR A 205 -3.86 -8.57 12.79
C TYR A 205 -3.44 -10.05 12.82
N ASP A 206 -2.40 -10.38 13.59
CA ASP A 206 -1.91 -11.74 13.82
C ASP A 206 -1.56 -12.55 12.55
N GLY A 207 -1.22 -11.85 11.46
CA GLY A 207 -0.69 -12.45 10.23
C GLY A 207 -1.74 -12.99 9.25
N TYR A 208 -3.03 -12.96 9.58
CA TYR A 208 -4.10 -13.50 8.73
C TYR A 208 -4.76 -12.39 7.92
N TYR A 209 -4.82 -12.58 6.61
CA TYR A 209 -5.60 -11.73 5.71
C TYR A 209 -6.32 -12.58 4.67
N VAL A 210 -7.48 -12.08 4.24
CA VAL A 210 -8.21 -12.61 3.08
C VAL A 210 -8.40 -11.45 2.11
N ILE A 211 -8.10 -11.69 0.83
CA ILE A 211 -8.51 -10.79 -0.24
C ILE A 211 -9.78 -11.38 -0.84
N ASP A 212 -10.92 -10.80 -0.49
CA ASP A 212 -12.19 -11.11 -1.11
C ASP A 212 -12.38 -10.18 -2.31
N LEU A 213 -12.42 -10.73 -3.54
CA LEU A 213 -12.59 -9.96 -4.79
C LEU A 213 -14.07 -9.75 -5.16
N HIS A 214 -15.00 -10.38 -4.44
CA HIS A 214 -16.44 -10.35 -4.70
C HIS A 214 -17.26 -9.87 -3.48
N GLY A 215 -16.58 -9.44 -2.42
CA GLY A 215 -17.18 -9.16 -1.12
C GLY A 215 -18.15 -8.01 -1.11
N THR A 216 -19.26 -8.19 -0.41
CA THR A 216 -20.04 -7.08 0.14
C THR A 216 -19.80 -7.06 1.65
N THR A 217 -19.61 -5.88 2.24
CA THR A 217 -19.40 -5.72 3.69
C THR A 217 -20.58 -6.28 4.52
N SER A 218 -21.74 -6.46 3.89
CA SER A 218 -22.98 -6.98 4.49
C SER A 218 -23.10 -8.51 4.52
N ALA A 219 -22.22 -9.26 3.86
CA ALA A 219 -22.33 -10.72 3.75
C ALA A 219 -20.99 -11.42 4.01
N PHE A 220 -20.55 -11.41 5.26
CA PHE A 220 -19.56 -12.38 5.75
C PHE A 220 -20.24 -13.75 5.93
N ASP A 221 -20.71 -14.36 4.84
CA ASP A 221 -21.01 -15.80 4.80
C ASP A 221 -19.85 -16.51 4.08
N MET A 222 -18.65 -16.33 4.65
CA MET A 222 -17.44 -17.00 4.16
C MET A 222 -17.47 -18.43 4.69
N LYS A 223 -18.26 -19.29 4.05
CA LYS A 223 -18.20 -20.74 4.30
C LYS A 223 -16.84 -21.23 3.83
N PHE A 224 -15.93 -21.46 4.77
CA PHE A 224 -14.73 -22.24 4.50
C PHE A 224 -15.21 -23.62 4.01
N ALA A 225 -15.05 -23.88 2.70
CA ALA A 225 -15.27 -25.21 2.15
C ALA A 225 -14.14 -26.10 2.67
N GLY A 226 -14.39 -26.76 3.80
CA GLY A 226 -13.37 -27.52 4.50
C GLY A 226 -13.94 -28.54 5.45
N GLU A 227 -14.70 -29.50 4.93
CA GLU A 227 -14.81 -30.86 5.49
C GLU A 227 -15.43 -31.78 4.44
N HIS A 228 -14.64 -32.15 3.42
CA HIS A 228 -14.85 -33.44 2.78
C HIS A 228 -14.21 -34.48 3.69
N SER A 229 -15.00 -35.03 4.59
CA SER A 229 -14.69 -36.28 5.26
C SER A 229 -14.53 -37.36 4.19
N ILE A 230 -13.29 -37.81 3.99
CA ILE A 230 -12.99 -39.04 3.26
C ILE A 230 -13.48 -40.17 4.17
N GLY A 231 -14.62 -40.76 3.80
CA GLY A 231 -15.07 -42.05 4.33
C GLY A 231 -14.33 -43.21 3.70
#